data_AF-A0A2K3JDB6-F1
#
_entry.id   AF-A0A2K3JDB6-F1
#
_cell.length_a   1.000
_cell.length_b   1.000
_cell.length_c   1.000
_cell.angle_alpha   90.00
_cell.angle_beta   90.00
_cell.angle_gamma   90.00
#
_symmetry.space_group_name_H-M   'P 1'
#
loop_
_entity.id
_entity.type
_entity.pdbx_description
1 polymer ?
#
loop_
_entity_poly.entity_id
_entity_poly.type
_entity_poly.pdbx_seq_one_letter_code
_entity_poly.pdbx_strand_id
1 'polypeptide(L)' 'MGKKGDGEVVEVMELKEEDSKYIQTGVPGFDKLFEHGIPKGSSVIIAGGTGSGKTNLCLQILAH' A
#
# COMPACT_ATOMS: atom_id res chain seq x y z
N MET A 1 28.48 27.39 24.88
CA MET A 1 28.75 28.10 23.62
C MET A 1 29.26 27.08 22.61
N GLY A 2 28.59 26.89 21.47
CA GLY A 2 29.11 26.13 20.30
C GLY A 2 28.97 24.61 20.37
N LYS A 3 27.80 24.08 20.00
CA LYS A 3 27.50 23.37 18.72
C LYS A 3 27.84 21.87 18.75
N LYS A 4 26.82 21.10 19.17
CA LYS A 4 26.66 19.66 18.96
C LYS A 4 26.58 19.42 17.45
N GLY A 5 27.32 18.43 16.97
CA GLY A 5 27.65 18.23 15.56
C GLY A 5 26.46 18.15 14.62
N ASP A 6 26.70 18.65 13.42
CA ASP A 6 25.88 18.44 12.22
C ASP A 6 26.05 16.97 11.77
N GLY A 7 25.59 16.06 12.61
CA GLY A 7 25.21 14.73 12.18
C GLY A 7 23.81 14.88 11.62
N GLU A 8 23.72 14.91 10.30
CA GLU A 8 22.47 14.72 9.56
C GLU A 8 21.81 13.46 10.14
N VAL A 9 20.82 13.68 11.01
CA VAL A 9 19.91 12.64 11.46
C VAL A 9 19.11 12.27 10.23
N VAL A 10 19.66 11.31 9.48
CA VAL A 10 18.88 10.50 8.57
C VAL A 10 17.84 9.85 9.47
N GLU A 11 16.62 10.37 9.46
CA GLU A 11 15.48 9.71 10.08
C GLU A 11 15.39 8.35 9.40
N VAL A 12 15.99 7.35 10.04
CA VAL A 12 15.76 5.97 9.72
C VAL A 12 14.30 5.77 10.09
N MET A 13 13.42 5.90 9.09
CA MET A 13 12.00 5.59 9.23
C MET A 13 11.93 4.14 9.69
N GLU A 14 11.72 3.97 10.99
CA GLU A 14 11.49 2.69 11.62
C GLU A 14 10.20 2.15 11.02
N LEU A 15 10.32 1.29 10.00
CA LEU A 15 9.19 0.62 9.36
C LEU A 15 8.47 -0.18 10.44
N LYS A 16 7.38 0.38 10.97
CA LYS A 16 6.52 -0.32 11.92
C LYS A 16 5.97 -1.55 11.20
N GLU A 17 6.12 -2.73 11.79
CA GLU A 17 5.64 -4.01 11.24
C GLU A 17 4.15 -3.99 10.83
N GLU A 18 3.38 -3.02 11.31
CA GLU A 18 1.97 -2.80 10.98
C GLU A 18 1.73 -2.32 9.53
N ASP A 19 2.64 -1.55 8.94
CA ASP A 19 2.51 -1.05 7.56
C ASP A 19 2.57 -2.18 6.52
N SER A 20 3.09 -3.34 6.92
CA SER A 20 3.18 -4.52 6.06
C SER A 20 1.96 -5.44 6.13
N LYS A 21 0.91 -5.13 6.92
CA LYS A 21 -0.26 -6.03 7.04
C LYS A 21 -1.26 -5.90 5.88
N TYR A 22 -1.22 -4.80 5.14
CA TYR A 22 -2.17 -4.51 4.05
C TYR A 22 -1.44 -4.09 2.76
N ILE A 23 -2.12 -4.23 1.63
CA ILE A 23 -1.70 -3.69 0.33
C ILE A 23 -2.75 -2.69 -0.18
N GLN A 24 -2.26 -1.63 -0.81
CA GLN A 24 -3.09 -0.71 -1.59
C GLN A 24 -3.34 -1.30 -2.97
N THR A 25 -4.44 -0.90 -3.60
CA THR A 25 -4.79 -1.35 -4.95
C THR A 25 -4.17 -0.51 -6.06
N GLY A 26 -3.67 0.69 -5.73
CA GLY A 26 -3.10 1.62 -6.70
C GLY A 26 -4.16 2.33 -7.52
N VAL A 27 -5.42 2.25 -7.09
CA VAL A 27 -6.57 2.94 -7.66
C VAL A 27 -7.09 3.88 -6.57
N PRO A 28 -6.76 5.18 -6.59
CA PRO A 28 -7.06 6.09 -5.48
C PRO A 28 -8.54 6.15 -5.09
N GLY A 29 -9.44 5.98 -6.06
CA GLY A 29 -10.88 5.92 -5.78
C GLY A 29 -11.31 4.64 -5.05
N PHE A 30 -10.61 3.53 -5.29
CA PHE A 30 -10.87 2.24 -4.69
C PHE A 30 -10.19 2.12 -3.33
N ASP A 31 -8.96 2.63 -3.19
CA ASP A 31 -8.21 2.66 -1.93
C ASP A 31 -8.95 3.44 -0.84
N LYS A 32 -9.62 4.54 -1.21
CA LYS A 32 -10.49 5.31 -0.30
C LYS A 32 -11.70 4.54 0.23
N LEU A 33 -12.07 3.41 -0.40
CA LEU A 33 -13.16 2.56 0.07
C LEU A 33 -12.72 1.63 1.20
N PHE A 34 -11.42 1.42 1.37
CA PHE A 34 -10.87 0.61 2.45
C PHE A 34 -10.37 1.52 3.57
N GLU A 35 -10.53 1.07 4.82
CA GLU A 35 -9.91 1.77 5.95
C GLU A 35 -8.38 1.63 5.93
N HIS A 36 -7.87 0.45 5.55
CA HIS A 36 -6.44 0.12 5.59
C HIS A 36 -5.89 -0.49 4.28
N GLY A 37 -6.75 -1.12 3.46
CA GLY A 37 -6.39 -1.83 2.23
C GLY A 37 -6.77 -3.31 2.26
N ILE A 38 -6.22 -4.10 1.34
CA ILE A 38 -6.43 -5.55 1.27
C ILE A 38 -5.43 -6.26 2.21
N PRO A 39 -5.86 -7.18 3.10
CA PRO A 39 -4.95 -7.90 3.98
C PRO A 39 -3.92 -8.74 3.22
N LYS A 40 -2.64 -8.67 3.58
CA LYS A 40 -1.60 -9.52 3.00
C LYS A 40 -1.81 -10.98 3.37
N GLY A 41 -1.44 -11.88 2.46
CA GLY A 41 -1.60 -13.33 2.64
C GLY A 41 -3.05 -13.82 2.61
N SER A 42 -4.00 -12.97 2.20
CA SER A 42 -5.41 -13.35 2.04
C SER A 42 -5.72 -13.82 0.61
N SER A 43 -6.80 -14.59 0.48
CA SER A 43 -7.40 -14.94 -0.81
C SER A 43 -8.64 -14.08 -1.03
N VAL A 44 -8.68 -13.32 -2.14
CA VAL A 44 -9.76 -12.38 -2.46
C VAL A 44 -10.43 -12.78 -3.78
N ILE A 45 -11.76 -12.77 -3.83
CA ILE A 45 -12.55 -13.02 -5.04
C ILE A 45 -12.96 -11.68 -5.65
N ILE A 46 -12.67 -11.50 -6.94
CA ILE A 46 -13.13 -10.34 -7.72
C ILE A 46 -14.15 -10.83 -8.75
N ALA A 47 -15.41 -10.41 -8.60
CA ALA A 47 -16.52 -10.83 -9.44
C ALA A 47 -17.16 -9.65 -10.19
N GLY A 48 -17.68 -9.91 -11.40
CA GLY A 48 -18.30 -8.89 -12.25
C GLY A 48 -18.46 -9.35 -13.69
N GLY A 49 -19.33 -8.69 -14.45
CA GLY A 49 -19.64 -9.03 -15.85
C GLY A 49 -18.43 -8.97 -16.80
N THR A 50 -18.57 -9.50 -18.01
CA THR A 50 -17.50 -9.45 -19.04
C THR A 50 -17.09 -8.00 -19.31
N GLY A 51 -15.79 -7.75 -19.50
CA GLY A 51 -15.28 -6.40 -19.80
C GLY A 51 -15.24 -5.40 -18.63
N SER A 52 -15.67 -5.79 -17.42
CA SER A 52 -15.66 -4.91 -16.22
C SER A 52 -14.27 -4.56 -15.65
N GLY A 53 -13.18 -4.99 -16.29
CA GLY A 53 -11.83 -4.62 -15.86
C GLY A 53 -11.21 -5.47 -14.74
N LYS A 54 -11.81 -6.61 -14.35
CA LYS A 54 -11.27 -7.50 -13.29
C LYS A 54 -9.78 -7.84 -13.46
N THR A 55 -9.40 -8.32 -14.64
CA THR A 55 -8.00 -8.65 -14.94
C THR A 55 -7.10 -7.41 -14.89
N ASN A 56 -7.60 -6.26 -15.34
CA ASN A 56 -6.85 -5.01 -15.29
C ASN A 56 -6.64 -4.55 -13.84
N LEU A 57 -7.66 -4.66 -12.99
CA LEU A 57 -7.54 -4.41 -11.55
C LEU A 57 -6.49 -5.32 -10.91
N CYS A 58 -6.50 -6.63 -11.20
CA CYS A 58 -5.47 -7.54 -10.69
C CYS A 58 -4.06 -7.15 -11.15
N LEU A 59 -3.90 -6.77 -12.42
CA LEU A 59 -2.62 -6.33 -12.98
C LEU A 59 -2.15 -5.00 -12.36
N GLN A 60 -3.07 -4.06 -12.10
CA GLN A 60 -2.75 -2.82 -11.41
C GLN A 60 -2.23 -3.09 -10.00
N ILE A 61 -2.90 -3.96 -9.23
CA ILE A 61 -2.45 -4.36 -7.89
C ILE A 61 -1.06 -5.02 -7.94
N LEU A 62 -0.77 -5.80 -8.99
CA LEU A 62 0.52 -6.48 -9.17
C LEU A 62 1.65 -5.51 -9.52
N ALA A 63 1.37 -4.48 -10.33
CA ALA A 63 2.37 -3.54 -10.83
C ALA A 63 2.61 -2.35 -9.91
N HIS A 64 1.69 -2.08 -8.97
CA HIS A 64 1.78 -1.01 -7.99
C HIS A 64 2.82 -1.31 -6.91
#